data_AF-A0A917CN71-F1
#
_entry.id   AF-A0A917CN71-F1
#
_cell.length_a   1.000
_cell.length_b   1.000
_cell.length_c   1.000
_cell.angle_alpha   90.00
_cell.angle_beta   90.00
_cell.angle_gamma   90.00
#
_symmetry.space_group_name_H-M   'P 1'
#
loop_
_entity.id
_entity.type
_entity.pdbx_description
1 polymer ?
#
loop_
_entity_poly.entity_id
_entity_poly.type
_entity_poly.pdbx_seq_one_letter_code
_entity_poly.pdbx_strand_id
1 'polypeptide(L)'
;MPAKRPVRRTAKQQAAALQTEINKQLAAYAWLQALGTNITAIGQTKQLSRRKSIQAEGQKLIDIGNALQALANTAQSALTLEQGNTASNNLNALGNLLQAIGNSIQIIASNES
;
A
#
# COMPACT_ATOMS: atom_id res chain seq x y z
N MET A 1 -20.24 -17.62 44.47
CA MET A 1 -19.26 -17.84 43.37
C MET A 1 -19.50 -16.80 42.28
N PRO A 2 -18.55 -15.91 41.94
CA PRO A 2 -18.83 -14.76 41.09
C PRO A 2 -18.82 -15.13 39.59
N ALA A 3 -19.92 -14.82 38.90
CA ALA A 3 -20.08 -14.92 37.46
C ALA A 3 -19.31 -13.81 36.72
N LYS A 4 -17.99 -13.99 36.51
CA LYS A 4 -17.13 -13.04 35.76
C LYS A 4 -16.96 -13.37 34.25
N ARG A 5 -17.76 -14.28 33.69
CA ARG A 5 -17.52 -14.85 32.34
C ARG A 5 -18.12 -14.10 31.12
N PRO A 6 -19.16 -13.24 31.18
CA PRO A 6 -19.75 -12.68 29.95
C PRO A 6 -18.93 -11.55 29.31
N VAL A 7 -18.37 -10.62 30.09
CA VAL A 7 -17.65 -9.43 29.58
C VAL A 7 -16.35 -9.77 28.83
N ARG A 8 -15.66 -10.85 29.23
CA ARG A 8 -14.42 -11.29 28.55
C ARG A 8 -14.68 -11.93 27.18
N ARG A 9 -15.88 -12.45 26.94
CA ARG A 9 -16.26 -13.05 25.65
C ARG A 9 -16.56 -11.97 24.60
N THR A 10 -17.27 -10.92 24.98
CA THR A 10 -17.59 -9.80 24.10
C THR A 10 -16.35 -9.02 23.68
N ALA A 11 -15.42 -8.74 24.59
CA ALA A 11 -14.17 -8.05 24.27
C ALA A 11 -13.29 -8.83 23.26
N LYS A 12 -13.20 -10.16 23.39
CA LYS A 12 -12.49 -11.00 22.43
C LYS A 12 -13.15 -11.03 21.06
N GLN A 13 -14.48 -11.08 21.02
CA GLN A 13 -15.23 -11.03 19.76
C GLN A 13 -15.08 -9.69 19.05
N GLN A 14 -15.09 -8.59 19.80
CA GLN A 14 -14.85 -7.25 19.26
C GLN A 14 -13.44 -7.10 18.68
N ALA A 15 -12.42 -7.59 19.38
CA ALA A 15 -11.04 -7.59 18.88
C ALA A 15 -10.90 -8.42 17.58
N ALA A 16 -11.55 -9.59 17.50
CA ALA A 16 -11.54 -10.43 16.31
C ALA A 16 -12.27 -9.77 15.11
N ALA A 17 -13.38 -9.08 15.37
CA ALA A 17 -14.10 -8.33 14.35
C ALA A 17 -13.27 -7.15 13.81
N LEU A 18 -12.61 -6.40 14.70
CA LEU A 18 -11.70 -5.31 14.30
C LEU A 18 -10.54 -5.83 13.45
N GLN A 19 -9.91 -6.93 13.87
CA GLN A 19 -8.82 -7.54 13.10
C GLN A 19 -9.28 -8.02 11.72
N THR A 20 -10.50 -8.56 11.64
CA THR A 20 -11.09 -8.97 10.36
C THR A 20 -11.25 -7.77 9.43
N GLU A 21 -11.67 -6.62 9.96
CA GLU A 21 -11.84 -5.42 9.15
C GLU A 21 -10.51 -4.82 8.69
N ILE A 22 -9.50 -4.78 9.57
CA ILE A 22 -8.13 -4.39 9.19
C ILE A 22 -7.60 -5.29 8.08
N ASN A 23 -7.81 -6.61 8.17
CA ASN A 23 -7.36 -7.55 7.14
C ASN A 23 -8.04 -7.32 5.79
N LYS A 24 -9.32 -6.97 5.76
CA LYS A 24 -10.02 -6.61 4.51
C LYS A 24 -9.42 -5.35 3.89
N GLN A 25 -9.13 -4.33 4.70
CA GLN A 25 -8.52 -3.10 4.20
C GLN A 25 -7.11 -3.36 3.67
N LEU A 26 -6.27 -4.13 4.39
CA LEU A 26 -4.97 -4.55 3.90
C LEU A 26 -5.05 -5.27 2.56
N ALA A 27 -6.02 -6.19 2.40
CA ALA A 27 -6.25 -6.86 1.12
C ALA A 27 -6.63 -5.87 0.00
N ALA A 28 -7.50 -4.90 0.30
CA ALA A 28 -7.89 -3.87 -0.67
C ALA A 28 -6.68 -3.01 -1.11
N TYR A 29 -5.82 -2.61 -0.18
CA TYR A 29 -4.61 -1.85 -0.49
C TYR A 29 -3.56 -2.70 -1.21
N ALA A 30 -3.44 -3.99 -0.91
CA ALA A 30 -2.58 -4.90 -1.68
C ALA A 30 -3.04 -5.00 -3.15
N TRP A 31 -4.36 -5.05 -3.40
CA TRP A 31 -4.90 -4.98 -4.76
C TRP A 31 -4.64 -3.63 -5.43
N LEU A 32 -4.77 -2.51 -4.70
CA LEU A 32 -4.44 -1.19 -5.22
C LEU A 32 -2.96 -1.09 -5.61
N GLN A 33 -2.06 -1.63 -4.80
CA GLN A 33 -0.63 -1.70 -5.08
C GLN A 33 -0.37 -2.52 -6.35
N ALA A 34 -0.97 -3.70 -6.48
CA ALA A 34 -0.83 -4.56 -7.66
C ALA A 34 -1.33 -3.87 -8.95
N LEU A 35 -2.44 -3.14 -8.88
CA LEU A 35 -2.91 -2.32 -10.00
C LEU A 35 -1.88 -1.26 -10.38
N GLY A 36 -1.32 -0.55 -9.40
CA GLY A 36 -0.25 0.41 -9.63
C GLY A 36 0.98 -0.21 -10.28
N THR A 37 1.42 -1.39 -9.83
CA THR A 37 2.54 -2.13 -10.44
C THR A 37 2.26 -2.48 -11.90
N ASN A 38 1.07 -2.97 -12.23
CA ASN A 38 0.71 -3.30 -13.61
C ASN A 38 0.68 -2.06 -14.51
N ILE A 39 0.15 -0.93 -14.02
CA ILE A 39 0.15 0.33 -14.75
C ILE A 39 1.58 0.83 -15.00
N THR A 40 2.45 0.78 -13.97
CA THR A 40 3.88 1.11 -14.11
C THR A 40 4.55 0.22 -15.16
N ALA A 41 4.30 -1.08 -15.15
CA ALA A 41 4.87 -2.02 -16.13
C ALA A 41 4.43 -1.72 -17.57
N ILE A 42 3.17 -1.34 -17.79
CA ILE A 42 2.67 -0.90 -19.10
C ILE A 42 3.39 0.39 -19.51
N GLY A 43 3.55 1.35 -18.59
CA GLY A 43 4.27 2.59 -18.84
C GLY A 43 5.74 2.37 -19.20
N GLN A 44 6.43 1.48 -18.49
CA GLN A 44 7.81 1.06 -18.78
C GLN A 44 7.92 0.38 -20.15
N THR A 45 6.93 -0.41 -20.54
CA THR A 45 6.89 -1.00 -21.89
C THR A 45 6.78 0.08 -22.96
N LYS A 46 5.98 1.13 -22.74
CA LYS A 46 5.85 2.26 -23.67
C LYS A 46 7.12 3.11 -23.77
N GLN A 47 7.91 3.23 -22.70
CA GLN A 47 9.21 3.93 -22.71
C GLN A 47 10.21 3.33 -23.71
N LEU A 48 10.08 2.04 -24.06
CA LEU A 48 10.93 1.39 -25.07
C LEU A 48 10.59 1.78 -26.52
N SER A 49 9.51 2.53 -26.73
CA SER A 49 9.08 2.95 -28.07
C SER A 49 10.06 3.94 -28.70
N ARG A 50 10.24 3.90 -30.03
CA ARG A 50 11.03 4.91 -30.78
C ARG A 50 10.32 6.27 -30.93
N ARG A 51 9.03 6.34 -30.62
CA ARG A 51 8.21 7.54 -30.76
C ARG A 51 8.17 8.31 -29.44
N LYS A 52 8.66 9.56 -29.43
CA LYS A 52 8.64 10.44 -28.25
C LYS A 52 7.26 10.62 -27.64
N SER A 53 6.20 10.67 -28.46
CA SER A 53 4.82 10.80 -27.96
C SER A 53 4.38 9.59 -27.12
N ILE A 54 4.82 8.38 -27.50
CA ILE A 54 4.51 7.15 -26.76
C ILE A 54 5.36 7.04 -25.50
N GLN A 55 6.61 7.51 -25.54
CA GLN A 55 7.44 7.62 -24.33
C GLN A 55 6.79 8.57 -23.31
N ALA A 56 6.32 9.75 -23.75
CA ALA A 56 5.63 10.69 -22.86
C ALA A 56 4.34 10.12 -22.26
N GLU A 57 3.57 9.35 -23.03
CA GLU A 57 2.42 8.60 -22.50
C GLU A 57 2.87 7.54 -21.48
N GLY A 58 3.96 6.83 -21.77
CA GLY A 58 4.57 5.84 -20.88
C GLY A 58 5.00 6.44 -19.55
N GLN A 59 5.62 7.62 -19.56
CA GLN A 59 6.01 8.33 -18.33
C GLN A 59 4.79 8.65 -17.47
N LYS A 60 3.72 9.18 -18.06
CA LYS A 60 2.48 9.46 -17.33
C LYS A 60 1.89 8.21 -16.67
N LEU A 61 1.93 7.07 -17.36
CA LEU A 61 1.49 5.81 -16.76
C LEU A 61 2.40 5.37 -15.61
N ILE A 62 3.72 5.51 -15.74
CA ILE A 62 4.67 5.24 -14.65
C ILE A 62 4.33 6.10 -13.43
N ASP A 63 4.11 7.41 -13.63
CA ASP A 63 3.82 8.34 -12.54
C ASP A 63 2.49 7.98 -11.84
N ILE A 64 1.44 7.65 -12.61
CA ILE A 64 0.15 7.18 -12.07
C ILE A 64 0.34 5.88 -11.28
N GLY A 65 1.05 4.91 -11.84
CA GLY A 65 1.28 3.62 -11.20
C GLY A 65 2.10 3.75 -9.91
N ASN A 66 3.10 4.63 -9.90
CA ASN A 66 3.90 4.94 -8.72
C ASN A 66 3.07 5.64 -7.64
N ALA A 67 2.15 6.56 -8.02
CA ALA A 67 1.27 7.24 -7.08
C ALA A 67 0.32 6.26 -6.39
N LEU A 68 -0.29 5.34 -7.15
CA LEU A 68 -1.17 4.29 -6.60
C LEU A 68 -0.43 3.37 -5.63
N GLN A 69 0.79 2.95 -6.00
CA GLN A 69 1.63 2.13 -5.11
C GLN A 69 2.04 2.89 -3.85
N ALA A 70 2.36 4.19 -3.95
CA ALA A 70 2.70 5.02 -2.78
C ALA A 70 1.52 5.13 -1.80
N LEU A 71 0.33 5.45 -2.30
CA LEU A 71 -0.90 5.52 -1.49
C LEU A 71 -1.20 4.19 -0.81
N ALA A 72 -1.12 3.08 -1.55
CA ALA A 72 -1.34 1.75 -1.02
C ALA A 72 -0.33 1.39 0.08
N ASN A 73 0.95 1.68 -0.14
CA ASN A 73 2.01 1.40 0.83
C ASN A 73 1.87 2.25 2.10
N THR A 74 1.54 3.54 1.99
CA THR A 74 1.28 4.39 3.15
C THR A 74 0.11 3.88 3.98
N ALA A 75 -1.00 3.50 3.34
CA ALA A 75 -2.16 2.95 4.04
C ALA A 75 -1.86 1.59 4.69
N GLN A 76 -1.18 0.69 3.98
CA GLN A 76 -0.76 -0.59 4.54
C GLN A 76 0.15 -0.42 5.74
N SER A 77 1.06 0.57 5.72
CA SER A 77 1.93 0.87 6.86
C SER A 77 1.12 1.23 8.12
N ALA A 78 0.18 2.17 8.00
CA ALA A 78 -0.67 2.57 9.12
C ALA A 78 -1.47 1.38 9.68
N LEU A 79 -2.13 0.61 8.80
CA LEU A 79 -2.92 -0.56 9.20
C LEU A 79 -2.08 -1.68 9.83
N THR A 80 -0.85 -1.89 9.34
CA THR A 80 0.06 -2.92 9.89
C THR A 80 0.46 -2.57 11.33
N LEU A 81 0.63 -1.28 11.64
CA LEU A 81 0.91 -0.83 13.01
C LEU A 81 -0.32 -1.02 13.92
N GLU A 82 -1.54 -0.89 13.40
CA GLU A 82 -2.78 -1.14 14.14
C GLU A 82 -2.99 -2.62 14.49
N GLN A 83 -2.43 -3.56 13.71
CA GLN A 83 -2.46 -5.00 14.02
C GLN A 83 -1.65 -5.39 15.26
N GLY A 84 -0.81 -4.47 15.76
CA GLY A 84 -0.05 -4.63 17.00
C GLY A 84 1.44 -4.36 16.83
N ASN A 85 2.08 -4.03 17.94
CA ASN A 85 3.49 -3.63 17.99
C ASN A 85 4.41 -4.86 18.06
N THR A 86 4.49 -5.61 16.97
CA THR A 86 5.48 -6.69 16.81
C THR A 86 6.66 -6.20 15.97
N ALA A 87 7.85 -6.75 16.18
CA ALA A 87 9.02 -6.41 15.38
C ALA A 87 8.77 -6.62 13.87
N SER A 88 8.04 -7.68 13.50
CA SER A 88 7.68 -7.95 12.10
C SER A 88 6.76 -6.87 11.54
N ASN A 89 5.72 -6.47 12.27
CA ASN A 89 4.80 -5.41 11.84
C ASN A 89 5.54 -4.08 11.66
N ASN A 90 6.43 -3.73 12.59
CA ASN A 90 7.20 -2.49 12.52
C ASN A 90 8.14 -2.47 11.29
N LEU A 91 8.82 -3.58 11.02
CA LEU A 91 9.70 -3.70 9.85
C LEU A 91 8.90 -3.65 8.54
N ASN A 92 7.75 -4.32 8.48
CA ASN A 92 6.86 -4.26 7.30
C ASN A 92 6.32 -2.83 7.08
N ALA A 93 5.85 -2.17 8.14
CA ALA A 93 5.37 -0.80 8.08
C ALA A 93 6.46 0.17 7.61
N LEU A 94 7.69 0.02 8.11
CA LEU A 94 8.85 0.81 7.68
C LEU A 94 9.19 0.55 6.20
N GLY A 95 9.22 -0.72 5.78
CA GLY A 95 9.49 -1.09 4.40
C GLY A 95 8.47 -0.53 3.41
N ASN A 96 7.19 -0.51 3.81
CA ASN A 96 6.12 0.10 3.02
C ASN A 96 6.32 1.62 2.91
N LEU A 97 6.61 2.32 4.01
CA LEU A 97 6.86 3.76 3.98
C LEU A 97 8.06 4.12 3.10
N LEU A 98 9.16 3.35 3.20
CA LEU A 98 10.34 3.58 2.39
C LEU A 98 10.03 3.46 0.88
N GLN A 99 9.24 2.44 0.49
CA GLN A 99 8.79 2.29 -0.89
C GLN A 99 7.86 3.43 -1.33
N ALA A 100 6.94 3.88 -0.47
CA ALA A 100 6.06 5.01 -0.77
C ALA A 100 6.85 6.30 -1.03
N ILE A 101 7.88 6.55 -0.22
CA ILE A 101 8.80 7.68 -0.41
C ILE A 101 9.56 7.52 -1.73
N GLY A 102 10.13 6.34 -2.01
CA GLY A 102 10.86 6.09 -3.25
C GLY A 102 10.00 6.29 -4.51
N ASN A 103 8.74 5.86 -4.48
CA ASN A 103 7.79 6.10 -5.56
C ASN A 103 7.44 7.59 -5.71
N SER A 104 7.31 8.31 -4.60
CA SER A 104 7.04 9.75 -4.61
C SER A 104 8.22 10.54 -5.20
N ILE A 105 9.46 10.18 -4.85
CA ILE A 105 10.67 10.79 -5.41
C ILE A 105 10.75 10.58 -6.93
N GLN A 106 10.43 9.38 -7.42
CA GLN A 106 10.42 9.12 -8.87
C GLN A 106 9.43 10.03 -9.62
N ILE A 107 8.24 10.28 -9.06
CA ILE A 107 7.24 11.19 -9.63
C ILE A 107 7.73 12.63 -9.64
N ILE A 108 8.43 13.07 -8.58
CA ILE A 108 8.99 14.43 -8.53
C ILE A 108 10.09 14.57 -9.59
N ALA A 109 11.01 13.60 -9.65
CA ALA A 109 12.12 13.60 -10.59
C ALA A 109 11.67 13.59 -12.06
N SER A 110 10.56 12.90 -12.38
CA SER A 110 10.02 12.88 -13.74
C SER A 110 9.35 14.19 -14.17
N ASN A 111 8.89 15.01 -13.22
CA ASN A 111 8.33 16.34 -13.50
C ASN A 111 9.40 17.42 -13.75
N GLU A 112 10.66 17.15 -13.37
CA GLU A 112 11.79 18.05 -13.57
C GLU A 112 12.61 17.76 -14.84
N SER A 113 12.29 16.69 -15.58
CA SER A 113 13.01 16.20 -16.77
C SER A 113 12.29 16.48 -18.09
#